data_AF-A0A7S0AXQ7-F1
#
_entry.id   AF-A0A7S0AXQ7-F1
#
_cell.length_a   1.000
_cell.length_b   1.000
_cell.length_c   1.000
_cell.angle_alpha   90.00
_cell.angle_beta   90.00
_cell.angle_gamma   90.00
#
_symmetry.space_group_name_H-M   'P 1'
#
loop_
_entity.id
_entity.type
_entity.pdbx_description
1 polymer ?
#
loop_
_entity_poly.entity_id
_entity_poly.type
_entity_poly.pdbx_seq_one_letter_code
_entity_poly.pdbx_strand_id
1 'polypeptide(L)'
;SLGPVDISSITRIAKDDNGLLEQPAEPAFKTALVQIYIRSQPFGGSDKSANGHRYDTIPIANGMINSGMSCQLIHYVHDEHDKFFELCKSFDALIVRCNPGQIKADGGDQGKFDNGMRTLRSAGKQVWPSPDVMEQMGAKDALVKVAKLNIGLEDTMAYYTEKEFAAGFKKTMAFQPRVIKQNRGSSGEGIWIIKLKKGDYCKKFGGRICKDSEMLELMEANDNHKEEHTVGQFIEFCVKGRTAKSGKWDSKGQGKYLEGGKAAGGQLVDQRFCPRISEGELRYNMVGDQLVGIIHKKPKEGGISAVSGTGSVYTFYGPE
;
A
#
# COMPACT_ATOMS: atom_id res chain seq x y z
N SER A 1 -25.67 19.64 10.56
CA SER A 1 -24.21 19.65 10.34
C SER A 1 -23.78 21.10 10.12
N LEU A 2 -22.51 21.43 10.37
CA LEU A 2 -21.99 22.79 10.19
C LEU A 2 -21.72 23.16 8.72
N GLY A 3 -22.39 22.54 7.74
CA GLY A 3 -22.04 22.69 6.33
C GLY A 3 -23.23 22.67 5.36
N PRO A 4 -22.98 22.96 4.08
CA PRO A 4 -24.00 23.25 3.06
C PRO A 4 -24.77 22.02 2.51
N VAL A 5 -24.44 20.81 2.97
CA VAL A 5 -25.14 19.56 2.65
C VAL A 5 -25.73 18.96 3.92
N ASP A 6 -27.02 18.62 3.88
CA ASP A 6 -27.66 17.88 4.97
C ASP A 6 -27.16 16.43 4.99
N ILE A 7 -26.39 16.10 6.03
CA ILE A 7 -25.81 14.77 6.25
C ILE A 7 -26.52 14.00 7.37
N SER A 8 -27.70 14.46 7.82
CA SER A 8 -28.44 13.83 8.92
C SER A 8 -28.99 12.44 8.57
N SER A 9 -29.03 12.09 7.28
CA SER A 9 -29.50 10.79 6.78
C SER A 9 -28.55 9.62 7.04
N ILE A 10 -27.30 9.89 7.40
CA ILE A 10 -26.28 8.88 7.71
C ILE A 10 -25.81 8.98 9.16
N THR A 11 -25.31 7.87 9.70
CA THR A 11 -24.79 7.80 11.06
C THR A 11 -23.49 8.60 11.20
N ARG A 12 -23.47 9.53 12.16
CA ARG A 12 -22.25 10.21 12.59
C ARG A 12 -21.54 9.39 13.66
N ILE A 13 -20.30 8.98 13.37
CA ILE A 13 -19.47 8.20 14.29
C ILE A 13 -18.59 9.09 15.19
N ALA A 14 -18.07 10.20 14.64
CA ALA A 14 -17.15 11.06 15.38
C ALA A 14 -17.84 11.85 16.48
N LYS A 15 -17.19 11.92 17.64
CA LYS A 15 -17.71 12.58 18.85
C LYS A 15 -17.73 14.10 18.74
N ASP A 16 -16.71 14.66 18.11
CA ASP A 16 -16.51 16.09 17.90
C ASP A 16 -15.64 16.32 16.64
N ASP A 17 -15.66 17.55 16.13
CA ASP A 17 -14.81 18.01 15.03
C ASP A 17 -13.76 19.01 15.54
N ASN A 18 -13.14 18.77 16.71
CA ASN A 18 -12.26 19.75 17.34
C ASN A 18 -11.14 20.23 16.39
N GLY A 19 -11.03 21.55 16.23
CA GLY A 19 -10.08 22.21 15.34
C GLY A 19 -10.54 22.35 13.88
N LEU A 20 -11.73 21.85 13.52
CA LEU A 20 -12.33 22.11 12.20
C LEU A 20 -12.75 23.58 12.09
N LEU A 21 -12.36 24.23 11.00
CA LEU A 21 -12.77 25.60 10.70
C LEU A 21 -14.25 25.68 10.33
N GLU A 22 -14.83 26.87 10.46
CA GLU A 22 -16.17 27.15 9.95
C GLU A 22 -16.20 26.98 8.44
N GLN A 23 -17.30 26.40 7.94
CA GLN A 23 -17.47 26.23 6.49
C GLN A 23 -17.75 27.59 5.85
N PRO A 24 -17.23 27.87 4.65
CA PRO A 24 -17.57 29.09 3.93
C PRO A 24 -19.09 29.16 3.69
N ALA A 25 -19.68 30.35 3.83
CA ALA A 25 -21.12 30.55 3.58
C ALA A 25 -21.49 30.26 2.11
N GLU A 26 -20.63 30.68 1.18
CA GLU A 26 -20.76 30.49 -0.26
C GLU A 26 -19.52 29.74 -0.80
N PRO A 27 -19.42 28.41 -0.56
CA PRO A 27 -18.25 27.66 -0.96
C PRO A 27 -18.22 27.46 -2.48
N ALA A 28 -17.04 27.60 -3.08
CA ALA A 28 -16.84 27.37 -4.51
C ALA A 28 -17.18 25.93 -4.93
N PHE A 29 -16.91 24.97 -4.04
CA PHE A 29 -17.27 23.55 -4.20
C PHE A 29 -17.68 22.95 -2.85
N LYS A 30 -18.66 22.04 -2.89
CA LYS A 30 -19.09 21.24 -1.75
C LYS A 30 -18.37 19.91 -1.75
N THR A 31 -17.37 19.74 -0.87
CA THR A 31 -16.61 18.49 -0.78
C THR A 31 -16.92 17.72 0.49
N ALA A 32 -16.65 16.41 0.48
CA ALA A 32 -16.69 15.59 1.68
C ALA A 32 -15.43 14.75 1.85
N LEU A 33 -14.97 14.61 3.09
CA LEU A 33 -13.91 13.70 3.47
C LEU A 33 -14.52 12.43 4.07
N VAL A 34 -14.40 11.33 3.32
CA VAL A 34 -14.98 10.02 3.65
C VAL A 34 -14.01 9.23 4.52
N GLN A 35 -14.52 8.76 5.67
CA GLN A 35 -13.78 7.98 6.65
C GLN A 35 -14.42 6.62 6.89
N ILE A 36 -13.59 5.66 7.32
CA ILE A 36 -14.02 4.32 7.75
C ILE A 36 -13.61 4.13 9.22
N TYR A 37 -14.57 3.67 10.02
CA TYR A 37 -14.40 3.36 11.43
C TYR A 37 -14.64 1.87 11.64
N ILE A 38 -13.64 1.14 12.16
CA ILE A 38 -13.77 -0.29 12.44
C ILE A 38 -14.35 -0.47 13.83
N ARG A 39 -15.62 -0.85 13.94
CA ARG A 39 -16.37 -0.90 15.22
C ARG A 39 -15.73 -1.84 16.25
N SER A 40 -15.06 -2.89 15.79
CA SER A 40 -14.37 -3.86 16.65
C SER A 40 -13.00 -3.39 17.17
N GLN A 41 -12.47 -2.26 16.68
CA GLN A 41 -11.15 -1.77 17.07
C GLN A 41 -11.24 -0.55 18.00
N PRO A 42 -10.31 -0.42 18.96
CA PRO A 42 -10.20 0.79 19.78
C PRO A 42 -10.16 2.04 18.90
N PHE A 43 -11.03 3.01 19.23
CA PHE A 43 -11.18 4.29 18.52
C PHE A 43 -11.45 4.17 17.00
N GLY A 44 -11.81 2.99 16.48
CA GLY A 44 -12.09 2.76 15.06
C GLY A 44 -10.86 2.40 14.22
N GLY A 45 -9.71 2.20 14.86
CA GLY A 45 -8.46 1.78 14.21
C GLY A 45 -7.22 2.52 14.75
N SER A 46 -6.04 1.94 14.50
CA SER A 46 -4.75 2.49 14.97
C SER A 46 -4.37 3.83 14.34
N ASP A 47 -5.05 4.25 13.28
CA ASP A 47 -4.88 5.52 12.60
C ASP A 47 -5.86 6.62 13.08
N LYS A 48 -6.67 6.33 14.10
CA LYS A 48 -7.72 7.22 14.61
C LYS A 48 -7.38 7.81 15.98
N SER A 49 -7.85 9.03 16.20
CA SER A 49 -7.83 9.73 17.48
C SER A 49 -9.06 9.33 18.32
N ALA A 50 -9.06 9.70 19.60
CA ALA A 50 -10.12 9.33 20.55
C ALA A 50 -11.54 9.83 20.20
N ASN A 51 -11.64 10.82 19.30
CA ASN A 51 -12.88 11.34 18.76
C ASN A 51 -13.39 10.61 17.50
N GLY A 52 -12.64 9.63 16.99
CA GLY A 52 -13.04 8.77 15.86
C GLY A 52 -12.55 9.24 14.49
N HIS A 53 -11.95 10.43 14.40
CA HIS A 53 -11.32 10.91 13.18
C HIS A 53 -9.92 10.33 12.99
N ARG A 54 -9.45 10.24 11.74
CA ARG A 54 -8.01 10.08 11.51
C ARG A 54 -7.28 11.33 11.96
N TYR A 55 -6.02 11.17 12.38
CA TYR A 55 -5.18 12.29 12.82
C TYR A 55 -4.99 13.37 11.73
N ASP A 56 -5.12 13.02 10.45
CA ASP A 56 -4.97 13.92 9.30
C ASP A 56 -6.29 14.49 8.76
N THR A 57 -7.45 14.05 9.29
CA THR A 57 -8.77 14.48 8.81
C THR A 57 -8.97 16.00 8.94
N ILE A 58 -8.73 16.56 10.12
CA ILE A 58 -8.98 17.98 10.40
C ILE A 58 -8.05 18.89 9.56
N PRO A 59 -6.72 18.65 9.50
CA PRO A 59 -5.84 19.43 8.63
C PRO A 59 -6.23 19.39 7.15
N ILE A 60 -6.62 18.22 6.61
CA ILE A 60 -7.04 18.11 5.20
C ILE A 60 -8.31 18.94 4.97
N ALA A 61 -9.31 18.81 5.84
CA ALA A 61 -10.55 19.56 5.71
C ALA A 61 -10.32 21.08 5.82
N ASN A 62 -9.47 21.52 6.75
CA ASN A 62 -9.10 22.92 6.89
C ASN A 62 -8.35 23.46 5.67
N GLY A 63 -7.51 22.65 5.01
CA GLY A 63 -6.87 23.02 3.75
C GLY A 63 -7.89 23.32 2.64
N MET A 64 -8.97 22.52 2.56
CA MET A 64 -10.07 22.76 1.62
C MET A 64 -10.83 24.04 1.96
N ILE A 65 -11.13 24.25 3.25
CA ILE A 65 -11.85 25.43 3.77
C ILE A 65 -11.08 26.72 3.48
N ASN A 66 -9.78 26.73 3.78
CA ASN A 66 -8.90 27.86 3.50
C ASN A 66 -8.76 28.14 1.99
N SER A 67 -9.08 27.17 1.15
CA SER A 67 -9.10 27.31 -0.30
C SER A 67 -10.48 27.74 -0.84
N GLY A 68 -11.42 28.14 0.04
CA GLY A 68 -12.76 28.61 -0.33
C GLY A 68 -13.78 27.51 -0.65
N MET A 69 -13.49 26.26 -0.32
CA MET A 69 -14.41 25.13 -0.50
C MET A 69 -15.04 24.72 0.84
N SER A 70 -16.19 24.04 0.84
CA SER A 70 -16.66 23.35 2.05
C SER A 70 -16.07 21.93 2.09
N CYS A 71 -15.78 21.41 3.26
CA CYS A 71 -15.36 20.02 3.46
C CYS A 71 -16.07 19.42 4.67
N GLN A 72 -17.11 18.62 4.41
CA GLN A 72 -17.87 17.93 5.45
C GLN A 72 -17.28 16.55 5.74
N LEU A 73 -17.13 16.23 7.03
CA LEU A 73 -16.59 14.95 7.48
C LEU A 73 -17.71 13.91 7.55
N ILE A 74 -17.60 12.84 6.77
CA ILE A 74 -18.61 11.78 6.71
C ILE A 74 -17.99 10.40 6.94
N HIS A 75 -18.77 9.49 7.54
CA HIS A 75 -18.36 8.11 7.77
C HIS A 75 -19.19 7.20 6.86
N TYR A 76 -18.52 6.25 6.20
CA TYR A 76 -19.22 5.17 5.52
C TYR A 76 -19.45 4.03 6.52
N VAL A 77 -20.72 3.80 6.84
CA VAL A 77 -21.20 2.63 7.60
C VAL A 77 -21.78 1.66 6.57
N HIS A 78 -21.23 0.46 6.48
CA HIS A 78 -21.58 -0.45 5.38
C HIS A 78 -23.06 -0.89 5.39
N ASP A 79 -23.70 -0.89 6.57
CA ASP A 79 -25.14 -1.15 6.75
C ASP A 79 -26.02 -0.04 6.14
N GLU A 80 -25.46 1.14 5.91
CA GLU A 80 -26.13 2.32 5.34
C GLU A 80 -25.68 2.61 3.90
N HIS A 81 -25.14 1.62 3.19
CA HIS A 81 -24.53 1.78 1.87
C HIS A 81 -25.35 2.65 0.92
N ASP A 82 -26.63 2.32 0.73
CA ASP A 82 -27.49 3.00 -0.24
C ASP A 82 -27.76 4.45 0.19
N LYS A 83 -27.99 4.69 1.48
CA LYS A 83 -28.17 6.05 2.04
C LYS A 83 -26.91 6.89 1.87
N PHE A 84 -25.74 6.29 2.12
CA PHE A 84 -24.45 6.95 1.98
C PHE A 84 -24.20 7.37 0.53
N PHE A 85 -24.42 6.48 -0.44
CA PHE A 85 -24.19 6.80 -1.84
C PHE A 85 -25.24 7.75 -2.42
N GLU A 86 -26.48 7.74 -1.90
CA GLU A 86 -27.48 8.76 -2.22
C GLU A 86 -27.03 10.14 -1.74
N LEU A 87 -26.62 10.25 -0.47
CA LEU A 87 -26.09 11.49 0.10
C LEU A 87 -24.87 12.02 -0.67
N CYS A 88 -23.97 11.13 -1.10
CA CYS A 88 -22.77 11.49 -1.83
C CYS A 88 -23.04 12.26 -3.14
N LYS A 89 -24.23 12.11 -3.75
CA LYS A 89 -24.61 12.85 -4.96
C LYS A 89 -24.74 14.36 -4.73
N SER A 90 -24.97 14.78 -3.48
CA SER A 90 -25.11 16.18 -3.07
C SER A 90 -23.77 16.92 -2.92
N PHE A 91 -22.65 16.21 -3.01
CA PHE A 91 -21.30 16.79 -3.02
C PHE A 91 -20.77 16.90 -4.45
N ASP A 92 -19.90 17.87 -4.71
CA ASP A 92 -19.19 18.03 -5.98
C ASP A 92 -18.00 17.07 -6.07
N ALA A 93 -17.36 16.80 -4.93
CA ALA A 93 -16.26 15.87 -4.86
C ALA A 93 -16.11 15.16 -3.50
N LEU A 94 -15.49 13.99 -3.53
CA LEU A 94 -15.19 13.16 -2.37
C LEU A 94 -13.69 12.90 -2.24
N ILE A 95 -13.19 13.00 -1.02
CA ILE A 95 -11.84 12.58 -0.64
C ILE A 95 -11.98 11.35 0.27
N VAL A 96 -11.64 10.17 -0.26
CA VAL A 96 -11.67 8.91 0.48
C VAL A 96 -10.37 8.73 1.26
N ARG A 97 -10.44 8.89 2.58
CA ARG A 97 -9.32 8.66 3.50
C ARG A 97 -9.58 7.43 4.37
N CYS A 98 -9.30 6.26 3.81
CA CYS A 98 -9.28 5.00 4.54
C CYS A 98 -8.02 4.19 4.20
N ASN A 99 -7.59 3.32 5.12
CA ASN A 99 -6.57 2.33 4.78
C ASN A 99 -7.23 1.17 4.01
N PRO A 100 -6.53 0.54 3.06
CA PRO A 100 -7.03 -0.66 2.39
C PRO A 100 -7.44 -1.74 3.39
N GLY A 101 -8.58 -2.39 3.15
CA GLY A 101 -9.08 -3.48 4.00
C GLY A 101 -9.88 -3.05 5.23
N GLN A 102 -9.94 -1.76 5.59
CA GLN A 102 -10.73 -1.30 6.75
C GLN A 102 -12.24 -1.59 6.57
N ILE A 103 -12.77 -1.45 5.36
CA ILE A 103 -14.18 -1.76 5.06
C ILE A 103 -14.48 -3.23 5.37
N LYS A 104 -13.63 -4.15 4.89
CA LYS A 104 -13.75 -5.58 5.17
C LYS A 104 -13.56 -5.89 6.64
N ALA A 105 -12.62 -5.22 7.31
CA ALA A 105 -12.37 -5.41 8.75
C ALA A 105 -13.56 -4.99 9.62
N ASP A 106 -14.38 -4.03 9.16
CA ASP A 106 -15.64 -3.64 9.82
C ASP A 106 -16.84 -4.53 9.43
N GLY A 107 -16.66 -5.49 8.51
CA GLY A 107 -17.71 -6.41 8.04
C GLY A 107 -18.34 -6.05 6.69
N GLY A 108 -17.88 -4.96 6.05
CA GLY A 108 -18.39 -4.51 4.76
C GLY A 108 -17.72 -5.17 3.55
N ASP A 109 -18.25 -4.85 2.36
CA ASP A 109 -17.71 -5.29 1.07
C ASP A 109 -16.95 -4.14 0.38
N GLN A 110 -15.65 -4.31 0.19
CA GLN A 110 -14.78 -3.34 -0.49
C GLN A 110 -15.19 -3.15 -1.96
N GLY A 111 -15.51 -4.23 -2.68
CA GLY A 111 -15.91 -4.17 -4.08
C GLY A 111 -17.24 -3.45 -4.26
N LYS A 112 -18.20 -3.67 -3.34
CA LYS A 112 -19.47 -2.91 -3.33
C LYS A 112 -19.21 -1.41 -3.17
N PHE A 113 -18.36 -1.02 -2.23
CA PHE A 113 -17.99 0.38 -2.02
C PHE A 113 -17.27 0.99 -3.25
N ASP A 114 -16.28 0.30 -3.79
CA ASP A 114 -15.52 0.75 -4.95
C ASP A 114 -16.44 0.93 -6.17
N ASN A 115 -17.42 0.04 -6.37
CA ASN A 115 -18.43 0.16 -7.43
C ASN A 115 -19.37 1.36 -7.24
N GLY A 116 -19.76 1.67 -6.00
CA GLY A 116 -20.51 2.89 -5.70
C GLY A 116 -19.71 4.14 -6.05
N MET A 117 -18.41 4.17 -5.70
CA MET A 117 -17.51 5.27 -6.05
C MET A 117 -17.30 5.41 -7.57
N ARG A 118 -17.19 4.28 -8.29
CA ARG A 118 -17.16 4.28 -9.77
C ARG A 118 -18.45 4.83 -10.37
N THR A 119 -19.60 4.47 -9.82
CA THR A 119 -20.90 5.01 -10.26
C THR A 119 -20.96 6.53 -10.11
N LEU A 120 -20.51 7.07 -8.98
CA LEU A 120 -20.41 8.53 -8.78
C LEU A 120 -19.50 9.19 -9.82
N ARG A 121 -18.34 8.58 -10.11
CA ARG A 121 -17.42 9.08 -11.14
C ARG A 121 -18.05 9.07 -12.54
N SER A 122 -18.76 8.01 -12.90
CA SER A 122 -19.48 7.93 -14.18
C SER A 122 -20.59 8.99 -14.28
N ALA A 123 -21.12 9.47 -13.16
CA ALA A 123 -22.06 10.57 -13.08
C ALA A 123 -21.40 11.97 -13.05
N GLY A 124 -20.08 12.06 -13.30
CA GLY A 124 -19.34 13.32 -13.35
C GLY A 124 -18.87 13.85 -12.00
N LYS A 125 -19.05 13.10 -10.90
CA LYS A 125 -18.52 13.50 -9.59
C LYS A 125 -17.05 13.13 -9.46
N GLN A 126 -16.29 13.97 -8.79
CA GLN A 126 -14.87 13.71 -8.62
C GLN A 126 -14.60 12.95 -7.32
N VAL A 127 -13.80 11.89 -7.39
CA VAL A 127 -13.46 11.04 -6.24
C VAL A 127 -11.96 10.80 -6.19
N TRP A 128 -11.33 11.13 -5.06
CA TRP A 128 -9.90 10.96 -4.84
C TRP A 128 -9.57 10.11 -3.59
N PRO A 129 -8.58 9.21 -3.68
CA PRO A 129 -8.08 8.64 -4.92
C PRO A 129 -9.23 7.90 -5.64
N SER A 130 -9.16 7.82 -6.98
CA SER A 130 -10.16 7.02 -7.69
C SER A 130 -9.97 5.52 -7.37
N PRO A 131 -11.04 4.72 -7.32
CA PRO A 131 -10.94 3.28 -7.07
C PRO A 131 -10.00 2.57 -8.06
N ASP A 132 -10.02 2.98 -9.33
CA ASP A 132 -9.20 2.39 -10.39
C ASP A 132 -7.71 2.69 -10.19
N VAL A 133 -7.37 3.93 -9.78
CA VAL A 133 -5.98 4.29 -9.43
C VAL A 133 -5.51 3.47 -8.23
N MET A 134 -6.35 3.29 -7.20
CA MET A 134 -6.00 2.47 -6.03
C MET A 134 -5.76 1.01 -6.41
N GLU A 135 -6.58 0.46 -7.30
CA GLU A 135 -6.42 -0.91 -7.80
C GLU A 135 -5.14 -1.07 -8.63
N GLN A 136 -4.88 -0.13 -9.55
CA GLN A 136 -3.72 -0.18 -10.45
C GLN A 136 -2.39 0.11 -9.75
N MET A 137 -2.36 1.12 -8.87
CA MET A 137 -1.15 1.53 -8.13
C MET A 137 -0.91 0.69 -6.89
N GLY A 138 -1.95 0.02 -6.36
CA GLY A 138 -1.83 -0.92 -5.25
C GLY A 138 -1.24 -2.27 -5.66
N ALA A 139 -1.32 -2.63 -6.95
CA ALA A 139 -0.68 -3.82 -7.48
C ALA A 139 0.83 -3.61 -7.63
N LYS A 140 1.64 -4.61 -7.25
CA LYS A 140 3.10 -4.46 -7.32
C LYS A 140 3.64 -4.45 -8.75
N ASP A 141 2.87 -4.89 -9.74
CA ASP A 141 3.24 -4.76 -11.15
C ASP A 141 3.40 -3.31 -11.63
N ALA A 142 2.92 -2.33 -10.86
CA ALA A 142 3.23 -0.92 -11.09
C ALA A 142 4.75 -0.69 -11.17
N LEU A 143 5.56 -1.43 -10.39
CA LEU A 143 7.02 -1.38 -10.44
C LEU A 143 7.59 -1.83 -11.79
N VAL A 144 6.93 -2.79 -12.44
CA VAL A 144 7.31 -3.27 -13.78
C VAL A 144 6.91 -2.23 -14.84
N LYS A 145 5.73 -1.62 -14.70
CA LYS A 145 5.24 -0.59 -15.62
C LYS A 145 6.14 0.65 -15.64
N VAL A 146 6.78 0.99 -14.52
CA VAL A 146 7.71 2.13 -14.41
C VAL A 146 9.19 1.76 -14.63
N ALA A 147 9.50 0.50 -14.96
CA ALA A 147 10.87 0.00 -15.02
C ALA A 147 11.79 0.76 -16.01
N LYS A 148 11.21 1.41 -17.02
CA LYS A 148 11.93 2.18 -18.05
C LYS A 148 11.97 3.69 -17.80
N LEU A 149 11.40 4.18 -16.70
CA LEU A 149 11.56 5.58 -16.30
C LEU A 149 12.96 5.81 -15.72
N ASN A 150 13.37 7.08 -15.57
CA ASN A 150 14.69 7.44 -15.04
C ASN A 150 14.98 6.90 -13.62
N ILE A 151 13.92 6.60 -12.86
CA ILE A 151 13.99 6.02 -11.51
C ILE A 151 13.68 4.50 -11.51
N GLY A 152 13.44 3.95 -12.69
CA GLY A 152 13.11 2.54 -12.90
C GLY A 152 14.34 1.64 -12.89
N LEU A 153 14.09 0.33 -12.78
CA LEU A 153 15.09 -0.71 -12.89
C LEU A 153 14.65 -1.66 -14.00
N GLU A 154 15.29 -1.59 -15.16
CA GLU A 154 14.87 -2.30 -16.38
C GLU A 154 14.78 -3.83 -16.22
N ASP A 155 15.50 -4.38 -15.25
CA ASP A 155 15.47 -5.80 -14.89
C ASP A 155 14.42 -6.14 -13.82
N THR A 156 13.38 -5.30 -13.67
CA THR A 156 12.21 -5.58 -12.82
C THR A 156 11.20 -6.43 -13.58
N MET A 157 10.86 -7.60 -13.03
CA MET A 157 9.99 -8.59 -13.66
C MET A 157 8.73 -8.83 -12.81
N ALA A 158 7.62 -9.20 -13.45
CA ALA A 158 6.46 -9.78 -12.80
C ALA A 158 6.21 -11.19 -13.33
N TYR A 159 5.87 -12.10 -12.42
CA TYR A 159 5.58 -13.49 -12.73
C TYR A 159 4.17 -13.83 -12.26
N TYR A 160 3.43 -14.54 -13.11
CA TYR A 160 2.03 -14.92 -12.83
C TYR A 160 1.85 -16.43 -12.77
N THR A 161 2.86 -17.19 -13.21
CA THR A 161 2.87 -18.65 -13.15
C THR A 161 4.12 -19.17 -12.45
N GLU A 162 4.00 -20.37 -11.89
CA GLU A 162 5.08 -21.07 -11.19
C GLU A 162 6.31 -21.25 -12.08
N LYS A 163 6.06 -21.60 -13.36
CA LYS A 163 7.10 -21.82 -14.37
C LYS A 163 7.86 -20.55 -14.73
N GLU A 164 7.13 -19.44 -14.96
CA GLU A 164 7.74 -18.15 -15.24
C GLU A 164 8.59 -17.68 -14.06
N PHE A 165 8.07 -17.79 -12.84
CA PHE A 165 8.80 -17.41 -11.64
C PHE A 165 10.07 -18.24 -11.46
N ALA A 166 9.98 -19.56 -11.52
CA ALA A 166 11.14 -20.43 -11.33
C ALA A 166 12.25 -20.16 -12.38
N ALA A 167 11.88 -20.00 -13.65
CA ALA A 167 12.85 -19.72 -14.71
C ALA A 167 13.43 -18.29 -14.60
N GLY A 168 12.57 -17.30 -14.37
CA GLY A 168 12.96 -15.90 -14.28
C GLY A 168 13.82 -15.61 -13.06
N PHE A 169 13.38 -16.06 -11.88
CA PHE A 169 14.10 -15.86 -10.61
C PHE A 169 15.50 -16.47 -10.64
N LYS A 170 15.66 -17.70 -11.16
CA LYS A 170 16.99 -18.31 -11.28
C LYS A 170 17.93 -17.50 -12.19
N LYS A 171 17.39 -16.81 -13.20
CA LYS A 171 18.16 -15.98 -14.12
C LYS A 171 18.52 -14.62 -13.51
N THR A 172 17.59 -13.97 -12.81
CA THR A 172 17.80 -12.67 -12.18
C THR A 172 18.70 -12.78 -10.94
N MET A 173 18.47 -13.79 -10.09
CA MET A 173 19.26 -14.04 -8.88
C MET A 173 20.72 -14.39 -9.19
N ALA A 174 20.95 -15.07 -10.31
CA ALA A 174 22.27 -15.35 -10.85
C ALA A 174 23.06 -14.10 -11.26
N PHE A 175 22.37 -13.00 -11.53
CA PHE A 175 22.98 -11.76 -12.01
C PHE A 175 23.36 -10.82 -10.87
N GLN A 176 22.43 -10.52 -9.94
CA GLN A 176 22.65 -9.59 -8.83
C GLN A 176 21.68 -9.87 -7.66
N PRO A 177 21.95 -9.36 -6.44
CA PRO A 177 21.00 -9.36 -5.33
C PRO A 177 19.60 -8.86 -5.72
N ARG A 178 18.55 -9.54 -5.22
CA ARG A 178 17.15 -9.30 -5.62
C ARG A 178 16.27 -8.93 -4.44
N VAL A 179 15.14 -8.30 -4.76
CA VAL A 179 14.00 -8.09 -3.85
C VAL A 179 12.79 -8.75 -4.48
N ILE A 180 12.28 -9.81 -3.86
CA ILE A 180 11.05 -10.51 -4.26
C ILE A 180 9.90 -10.00 -3.43
N LYS A 181 8.78 -9.70 -4.08
CA LYS A 181 7.62 -9.08 -3.45
C LYS A 181 6.34 -9.81 -3.86
N GLN A 182 5.60 -10.36 -2.91
CA GLN A 182 4.22 -10.83 -3.16
C GLN A 182 3.31 -9.65 -3.53
N ASN A 183 2.31 -9.84 -4.39
CA ASN A 183 1.45 -8.74 -4.84
C ASN A 183 0.69 -8.06 -3.69
N ARG A 184 -0.03 -8.83 -2.87
CA ARG A 184 -0.80 -8.31 -1.73
C ARG A 184 -0.14 -8.70 -0.43
N GLY A 185 0.06 -7.73 0.45
CA GLY A 185 0.68 -7.91 1.75
C GLY A 185 0.84 -6.55 2.44
N SER A 186 0.87 -6.55 3.77
CA SER A 186 1.02 -5.33 4.57
C SER A 186 2.31 -5.37 5.37
N SER A 187 2.81 -4.21 5.78
CA SER A 187 3.93 -4.07 6.72
C SER A 187 5.17 -4.91 6.37
N GLY A 188 5.50 -5.07 5.09
CA GLY A 188 6.70 -5.79 4.66
C GLY A 188 6.59 -7.33 4.58
N GLU A 189 5.44 -7.93 4.88
CA GLU A 189 5.24 -9.38 4.73
C GLU A 189 5.38 -9.81 3.26
N GLY A 190 6.11 -10.89 3.01
CA GLY A 190 6.41 -11.42 1.69
C GLY A 190 7.23 -10.46 0.82
N ILE A 191 8.02 -9.57 1.45
CA ILE A 191 9.05 -8.77 0.81
C ILE A 191 10.40 -9.31 1.26
N TRP A 192 11.06 -10.04 0.37
CA TRP A 192 12.31 -10.74 0.61
C TRP A 192 13.47 -10.05 -0.05
N ILE A 193 14.50 -9.71 0.71
CA ILE A 193 15.79 -9.26 0.19
C ILE A 193 16.70 -10.48 0.15
N ILE A 194 17.24 -10.78 -1.03
CA ILE A 194 17.86 -12.07 -1.32
C ILE A 194 19.24 -11.86 -1.93
N LYS A 195 20.22 -12.55 -1.37
CA LYS A 195 21.59 -12.62 -1.89
C LYS A 195 21.99 -14.07 -2.09
N LEU A 196 22.82 -14.34 -3.09
CA LEU A 196 23.56 -15.60 -3.16
C LEU A 196 24.61 -15.62 -2.05
N LYS A 197 24.59 -16.64 -1.21
CA LYS A 197 25.52 -16.76 -0.08
C LYS A 197 26.99 -16.81 -0.51
N LYS A 198 27.27 -17.43 -1.66
CA LYS A 198 28.62 -17.48 -2.24
C LYS A 198 29.02 -16.22 -3.03
N GLY A 199 28.07 -15.36 -3.36
CA GLY A 199 28.33 -14.18 -4.20
C GLY A 199 28.68 -14.51 -5.66
N ASP A 200 28.41 -15.73 -6.13
CA ASP A 200 28.74 -16.21 -7.47
C ASP A 200 27.83 -15.57 -8.56
N TYR A 201 27.93 -14.26 -8.77
CA TYR A 201 27.13 -13.53 -9.73
C TYR A 201 27.75 -13.54 -11.14
N CYS A 202 26.93 -13.66 -12.19
CA CYS A 202 27.41 -13.52 -13.58
C CYS A 202 27.55 -12.04 -13.98
N LYS A 203 28.52 -11.74 -14.86
CA LYS A 203 28.80 -10.37 -15.31
C LYS A 203 27.73 -9.77 -16.24
N LYS A 204 26.96 -10.61 -16.93
CA LYS A 204 25.95 -10.22 -17.91
C LYS A 204 24.64 -10.91 -17.58
N PHE A 205 23.54 -10.17 -17.63
CA PHE A 205 22.21 -10.74 -17.42
C PHE A 205 21.95 -11.94 -18.34
N GLY A 206 21.57 -13.08 -17.76
CA GLY A 206 21.38 -14.33 -18.50
C GLY A 206 22.65 -15.12 -18.82
N GLY A 207 23.83 -14.67 -18.40
CA GLY A 207 25.08 -15.40 -18.59
C GLY A 207 25.19 -16.68 -17.74
N ARG A 208 24.31 -16.84 -16.75
CA ARG A 208 24.11 -18.11 -16.02
C ARG A 208 22.68 -18.18 -15.49
N ILE A 209 22.32 -19.35 -14.98
CA ILE A 209 21.07 -19.61 -14.26
C ILE A 209 21.46 -20.30 -12.94
N CYS A 210 20.83 -19.92 -11.83
CA CYS A 210 21.07 -20.58 -10.55
C CYS A 210 20.59 -22.04 -10.56
N LYS A 211 21.36 -22.92 -9.91
CA LYS A 211 20.93 -24.29 -9.57
C LYS A 211 20.04 -24.26 -8.33
N ASP A 212 19.13 -25.22 -8.21
CA ASP A 212 18.24 -25.32 -7.05
C ASP A 212 19.00 -25.50 -5.74
N SER A 213 20.18 -26.10 -5.76
CA SER A 213 21.02 -26.34 -4.59
C SER A 213 21.85 -25.13 -4.14
N GLU A 214 21.84 -24.01 -4.87
CA GLU A 214 22.59 -22.82 -4.45
C GLU A 214 21.94 -22.18 -3.23
N MET A 215 22.77 -21.81 -2.24
CA MET A 215 22.31 -21.22 -0.99
C MET A 215 22.04 -19.72 -1.14
N LEU A 216 20.92 -19.29 -0.57
CA LEU A 216 20.49 -17.91 -0.46
C LEU A 216 20.61 -17.45 0.99
N GLU A 217 20.99 -16.19 1.17
CA GLU A 217 20.77 -15.42 2.38
C GLU A 217 19.53 -14.56 2.16
N LEU A 218 18.51 -14.75 2.99
CA LEU A 218 17.24 -14.03 2.88
C LEU A 218 17.03 -13.15 4.10
N MET A 219 16.39 -12.01 3.88
CA MET A 219 15.84 -11.19 4.95
C MET A 219 14.43 -10.75 4.58
N GLU A 220 13.46 -10.98 5.49
CA GLU A 220 12.11 -10.46 5.31
C GLU A 220 11.99 -9.02 5.83
N ALA A 221 11.41 -8.13 5.03
CA ALA A 221 11.26 -6.73 5.41
C ALA A 221 10.25 -6.51 6.56
N ASN A 222 9.44 -7.52 6.88
CA ASN A 222 8.42 -7.47 7.94
C ASN A 222 9.03 -7.20 9.32
N ASP A 223 10.09 -7.93 9.67
CA ASP A 223 10.73 -7.85 10.98
C ASP A 223 12.27 -7.93 10.94
N ASN A 224 12.86 -7.95 9.73
CA ASN A 224 14.30 -8.08 9.47
C ASN A 224 14.92 -9.39 9.95
N HIS A 225 14.14 -10.44 10.22
CA HIS A 225 14.74 -11.75 10.49
C HIS A 225 15.51 -12.23 9.26
N LYS A 226 16.59 -12.98 9.52
CA LYS A 226 17.42 -13.59 8.49
C LYS A 226 17.24 -15.09 8.52
N GLU A 227 17.16 -15.69 7.36
CA GLU A 227 17.16 -17.14 7.21
C GLU A 227 17.92 -17.55 5.94
N GLU A 228 18.31 -18.81 5.89
CA GLU A 228 19.04 -19.36 4.76
C GLU A 228 18.27 -20.52 4.16
N HIS A 229 18.03 -20.42 2.85
CA HIS A 229 17.33 -21.45 2.09
C HIS A 229 18.03 -21.64 0.76
N THR A 230 17.89 -22.83 0.19
CA THR A 230 18.30 -23.06 -1.19
C THR A 230 17.37 -22.34 -2.17
N VAL A 231 17.85 -22.07 -3.39
CA VAL A 231 17.01 -21.54 -4.48
C VAL A 231 15.74 -22.38 -4.68
N GLY A 232 15.87 -23.71 -4.65
CA GLY A 232 14.74 -24.62 -4.81
C GLY A 232 13.72 -24.51 -3.66
N GLN A 233 14.19 -24.43 -2.41
CA GLN A 233 13.33 -24.25 -1.24
C GLN A 233 12.55 -22.94 -1.28
N PHE A 234 13.21 -21.83 -1.65
CA PHE A 234 12.54 -20.53 -1.77
C PHE A 234 11.51 -20.52 -2.90
N ILE A 235 11.82 -21.15 -4.04
CA ILE A 235 10.84 -21.28 -5.13
C ILE A 235 9.62 -22.08 -4.68
N GLU A 236 9.83 -23.23 -4.05
CA GLU A 236 8.75 -24.06 -3.51
C GLU A 236 7.91 -23.28 -2.49
N PHE A 237 8.55 -22.54 -1.57
CA PHE A 237 7.83 -21.72 -0.59
C PHE A 237 6.96 -20.66 -1.24
N CYS A 238 7.50 -19.92 -2.21
CA CYS A 238 6.76 -18.90 -2.93
C CYS A 238 5.57 -19.46 -3.71
N VAL A 239 5.65 -20.71 -4.17
CA VAL A 239 4.67 -21.32 -5.06
C VAL A 239 3.63 -22.17 -4.32
N LYS A 240 4.09 -23.04 -3.41
CA LYS A 240 3.30 -24.03 -2.68
C LYS A 240 3.16 -23.73 -1.18
N GLY A 241 3.89 -22.73 -0.68
CA GLY A 241 3.91 -22.42 0.74
C GLY A 241 4.76 -23.42 1.52
N ARG A 242 4.37 -23.68 2.77
CA ARG A 242 5.13 -24.57 3.66
C ARG A 242 4.88 -26.04 3.32
N THR A 243 5.85 -26.67 2.68
CA THR A 243 5.86 -28.10 2.35
C THR A 243 7.14 -28.75 2.88
N ALA A 244 7.21 -30.09 2.87
CA ALA A 244 8.45 -30.79 3.19
C ALA A 244 9.62 -30.36 2.28
N LYS A 245 9.34 -29.95 1.04
CA LYS A 245 10.34 -29.50 0.06
C LYS A 245 10.77 -28.06 0.26
N SER A 246 9.91 -27.19 0.81
CA SER A 246 10.27 -25.80 1.10
C SER A 246 11.18 -25.70 2.32
N GLY A 247 11.25 -26.72 3.17
CA GLY A 247 11.95 -26.65 4.45
C GLY A 247 11.14 -25.92 5.52
N LYS A 248 11.81 -25.55 6.62
CA LYS A 248 11.21 -24.84 7.76
C LYS A 248 11.42 -23.34 7.60
N TRP A 249 10.36 -22.55 7.75
CA TRP A 249 10.39 -21.10 7.56
C TRP A 249 10.06 -20.38 8.87
N ASP A 250 10.87 -19.38 9.21
CA ASP A 250 10.65 -18.53 10.39
C ASP A 250 9.67 -17.38 10.09
N SER A 251 9.49 -17.05 8.80
CA SER A 251 8.51 -16.07 8.34
C SER A 251 7.14 -16.29 8.98
N LYS A 252 6.43 -15.20 9.29
CA LYS A 252 5.02 -15.26 9.69
C LYS A 252 4.10 -15.58 8.51
N GLY A 253 4.54 -15.22 7.30
CA GLY A 253 3.84 -15.50 6.06
C GLY A 253 3.76 -16.99 5.73
N GLN A 254 2.77 -17.37 4.94
CA GLN A 254 2.54 -18.76 4.54
C GLN A 254 3.17 -19.12 3.19
N GLY A 255 3.80 -18.18 2.49
CA GLY A 255 4.29 -18.35 1.13
C GLY A 255 3.15 -18.34 0.11
N LYS A 256 3.18 -19.23 -0.88
CA LYS A 256 2.10 -19.50 -1.86
C LYS A 256 1.54 -18.24 -2.54
N TYR A 257 2.42 -17.35 -2.95
CA TYR A 257 2.14 -16.02 -3.50
C TYR A 257 1.48 -16.02 -4.89
N LEU A 258 1.39 -17.19 -5.54
CA LEU A 258 0.72 -17.39 -6.82
C LEU A 258 -0.62 -18.15 -6.70
N GLU A 259 -1.06 -18.47 -5.48
CA GLU A 259 -2.29 -19.22 -5.22
C GLU A 259 -3.52 -18.52 -5.82
N GLY A 260 -4.43 -19.30 -6.42
CA GLY A 260 -5.62 -18.79 -7.10
C GLY A 260 -5.36 -18.10 -8.45
N GLY A 261 -4.09 -17.95 -8.85
CA GLY A 261 -3.68 -17.37 -10.13
C GLY A 261 -3.95 -15.87 -10.23
N LYS A 262 -3.72 -15.31 -11.42
CA LYS A 262 -3.78 -13.86 -11.69
C LYS A 262 -5.12 -13.24 -11.30
N ALA A 263 -6.24 -13.92 -11.54
CA ALA A 263 -7.58 -13.43 -11.20
C ALA A 263 -7.79 -13.27 -9.69
N ALA A 264 -7.17 -14.11 -8.86
CA ALA A 264 -7.16 -13.98 -7.41
C ALA A 264 -6.10 -12.99 -6.89
N GLY A 265 -5.32 -12.37 -7.80
CA GLY A 265 -4.21 -11.48 -7.47
C GLY A 265 -2.86 -12.19 -7.28
N GLY A 266 -2.75 -13.47 -7.60
CA GLY A 266 -1.51 -14.24 -7.55
C GLY A 266 -0.46 -13.65 -8.49
N GLN A 267 0.63 -13.15 -7.90
CA GLN A 267 1.72 -12.48 -8.61
C GLN A 267 2.95 -12.32 -7.70
N LEU A 268 4.12 -12.44 -8.30
CA LEU A 268 5.41 -12.08 -7.71
C LEU A 268 6.10 -11.02 -8.54
N VAL A 269 6.64 -10.00 -7.86
CA VAL A 269 7.53 -9.01 -8.47
C VAL A 269 8.95 -9.27 -8.04
N ASP A 270 9.87 -9.21 -8.98
CA ASP A 270 11.29 -9.44 -8.82
C ASP A 270 12.05 -8.22 -9.30
N GLN A 271 12.69 -7.53 -8.36
CA GLN A 271 13.37 -6.27 -8.58
C GLN A 271 14.83 -6.36 -8.13
N ARG A 272 15.73 -5.62 -8.76
CA ARG A 272 17.11 -5.50 -8.28
C ARG A 272 17.14 -4.88 -6.89
N PHE A 273 18.00 -5.39 -6.01
CA PHE A 273 18.25 -4.76 -4.72
C PHE A 273 19.11 -3.49 -4.89
N CYS A 274 18.62 -2.37 -4.37
CA CYS A 274 19.35 -1.11 -4.33
C CYS A 274 20.11 -0.97 -3.00
N PRO A 275 21.45 -1.04 -3.00
CA PRO A 275 22.24 -1.07 -1.75
C PRO A 275 22.14 0.21 -0.92
N ARG A 276 21.79 1.34 -1.55
CA ARG A 276 21.59 2.63 -0.87
C ARG A 276 20.36 2.67 0.04
N ILE A 277 19.59 1.59 0.16
CA ILE A 277 18.51 1.50 1.16
C ILE A 277 19.05 1.70 2.60
N SER A 278 20.32 1.39 2.85
CA SER A 278 21.01 1.69 4.12
C SER A 278 21.16 3.19 4.38
N GLU A 279 21.19 4.02 3.34
CA GLU A 279 21.17 5.48 3.46
C GLU A 279 19.77 5.99 3.81
N GLY A 280 18.72 5.25 3.41
CA GLY A 280 17.33 5.45 3.80
C GLY A 280 16.35 5.49 2.62
N GLU A 281 15.07 5.33 2.92
CA GLU A 281 13.95 5.51 1.98
C GLU A 281 13.54 6.97 1.95
N LEU A 282 13.41 7.55 0.75
CA LEU A 282 12.79 8.86 0.55
C LEU A 282 11.32 8.66 0.17
N ARG A 283 10.42 9.32 0.89
CA ARG A 283 9.00 9.37 0.61
C ARG A 283 8.62 10.79 0.22
N TYR A 284 8.17 10.94 -1.00
CA TYR A 284 7.73 12.21 -1.58
C TYR A 284 6.23 12.33 -1.41
N ASN A 285 5.78 13.32 -0.64
CA ASN A 285 4.38 13.62 -0.45
C ASN A 285 3.97 14.65 -1.49
N MET A 286 3.01 14.28 -2.36
CA MET A 286 2.57 15.12 -3.47
C MET A 286 1.11 15.55 -3.25
N VAL A 287 0.77 16.77 -3.68
CA VAL A 287 -0.60 17.23 -3.89
C VAL A 287 -0.72 17.63 -5.36
N GLY A 288 -1.41 16.81 -6.16
CA GLY A 288 -1.37 16.95 -7.60
C GLY A 288 0.05 16.74 -8.13
N ASP A 289 0.57 17.73 -8.84
CA ASP A 289 1.94 17.77 -9.37
C ASP A 289 2.94 18.49 -8.44
N GLN A 290 2.51 19.00 -7.30
CA GLN A 290 3.34 19.74 -6.35
C GLN A 290 3.90 18.83 -5.25
N LEU A 291 5.21 18.93 -5.01
CA LEU A 291 5.87 18.29 -3.88
C LEU A 291 5.67 19.14 -2.63
N VAL A 292 4.99 18.59 -1.62
CA VAL A 292 4.66 19.32 -0.38
C VAL A 292 5.50 18.88 0.81
N GLY A 293 6.33 17.85 0.64
CA GLY A 293 7.30 17.45 1.64
C GLY A 293 7.99 16.14 1.32
N ILE A 294 9.14 15.93 1.95
CA ILE A 294 9.91 14.70 1.85
C ILE A 294 10.07 14.11 3.25
N ILE A 295 9.87 12.80 3.37
CA ILE A 295 10.20 12.06 4.58
C ILE A 295 11.37 11.15 4.25
N HIS A 296 12.50 11.36 4.93
CA HIS A 296 13.63 10.45 4.88
C HIS A 296 13.55 9.48 6.05
N LYS A 297 13.47 8.19 5.73
CA LYS A 297 13.38 7.11 6.70
C LYS A 297 14.65 6.28 6.66
N LYS A 298 15.52 6.51 7.63
CA LYS A 298 16.77 5.76 7.75
C LYS A 298 16.55 4.51 8.61
N PRO A 299 16.80 3.30 8.11
CA PRO A 299 16.76 2.09 8.94
C PRO A 299 17.66 2.23 10.18
N LYS A 300 17.34 1.50 11.25
CA LYS A 300 18.27 1.35 12.38
C LYS A 300 19.62 0.82 11.87
N GLU A 301 20.70 1.10 12.59
CA GLU A 301 22.02 0.58 12.24
C GLU A 301 22.00 -0.95 12.06
N GLY A 302 22.59 -1.43 10.96
CA GLY A 302 22.57 -2.84 10.57
C GLY A 302 21.24 -3.36 10.01
N GLY A 303 20.17 -2.54 10.02
CA GLY A 303 18.87 -2.84 9.43
C GLY A 303 18.76 -2.38 7.97
N ILE A 304 17.79 -2.93 7.26
CA ILE A 304 17.49 -2.55 5.86
C ILE A 304 16.00 -2.23 5.63
N SER A 305 15.12 -2.48 6.61
CA SER A 305 13.71 -2.10 6.57
C SER A 305 13.45 -0.75 7.21
N ALA A 306 12.80 0.14 6.46
CA ALA A 306 12.32 1.45 6.92
C ALA A 306 10.85 1.44 7.38
N VAL A 307 10.28 0.24 7.60
CA VAL A 307 8.88 0.06 8.02
C VAL A 307 8.69 0.60 9.45
N SER A 308 7.50 1.13 9.76
CA SER A 308 7.19 1.60 11.12
C SER A 308 7.39 0.48 12.15
N GLY A 309 8.01 0.79 13.28
CA GLY A 309 8.27 -0.17 14.36
C GLY A 309 9.60 -0.96 14.23
N THR A 310 10.36 -0.80 13.14
CA THR A 310 11.67 -1.47 12.98
C THR A 310 12.83 -0.71 13.64
N GLY A 311 12.57 0.45 14.25
CA GLY A 311 13.58 1.33 14.85
C GLY A 311 14.17 2.37 13.91
N SER A 312 13.52 2.64 12.76
CA SER A 312 13.97 3.68 11.83
C SER A 312 13.91 5.09 12.40
N VAL A 313 14.85 5.93 11.99
CA VAL A 313 14.87 7.37 12.27
C VAL A 313 14.19 8.11 11.12
N TYR A 314 13.34 9.08 11.47
CA TYR A 314 12.53 9.84 10.51
C TYR A 314 12.98 11.29 10.51
N THR A 315 13.31 11.82 9.34
CA THR A 315 13.58 13.24 9.11
C THR A 315 12.54 13.77 8.12
N PHE A 316 11.93 14.90 8.48
CA PHE A 316 10.87 15.54 7.68
C PHE A 316 11.43 16.83 7.09
N TYR A 317 11.29 16.97 5.78
CA TYR A 317 11.64 18.17 5.03
C TYR A 317 10.35 18.81 4.53
N GLY A 318 10.18 20.09 4.84
CA GLY A 318 9.08 20.89 4.32
C GLY A 318 9.27 21.23 2.84
N PRO A 319 8.34 22.00 2.26
CA PRO A 319 8.42 22.45 0.88
C PRO A 319 9.46 23.57 0.63
N GLU A 320 10.11 24.10 1.68
CA GLU A 320 11.15 25.15 1.61
C GLU A 320 12.57 24.60 1.70
#